data_AF-A0A6C0LMU6-F1
#
_entry.id   AF-A0A6C0LMU6-F1
#
_cell.length_a   1.000
_cell.length_b   1.000
_cell.length_c   1.000
_cell.angle_alpha   90.00
_cell.angle_beta   90.00
_cell.angle_gamma   90.00
#
_symmetry.space_group_name_H-M   'P 1'
#
loop_
_entity.id
_entity.type
_entity.pdbx_description
1 polymer ?
#
loop_
_entity_poly.entity_id
_entity_poly.type
_entity_poly.pdbx_seq_one_letter_code
_entity_poly.pdbx_strand_id
1 'polypeptide(L)'
;MSVTRKQRGYIRRAAYTRKTKSGTRVRVSSGLIKNVGRPGKGYRGPNGSPGIGPLREGELSQFGYTNVVKKSVKSRRSALKKAVKRYGSLSVRRKLQAVATYTKHTSPRASKVFKTDIAWIKRTL
;
A
#
# COMPACT_ATOMS: atom_id res chain seq x y z
N MET A 1 -36.67 0.12 -20.16
CA MET A 1 -35.66 -0.51 -19.26
C MET A 1 -34.29 0.07 -19.59
N SER A 2 -33.65 0.78 -18.64
CA SER A 2 -32.39 1.50 -18.90
C SER A 2 -31.19 0.54 -18.85
N VAL A 3 -30.57 0.32 -20.01
CA VAL A 3 -29.37 -0.51 -20.18
C VAL A 3 -28.22 0.19 -19.47
N THR A 4 -27.80 -0.34 -18.32
CA THR A 4 -26.74 0.27 -17.51
C THR A 4 -25.39 0.01 -18.19
N ARG A 5 -24.94 0.91 -19.08
CA ARG A 5 -23.62 0.85 -19.71
C ARG A 5 -22.55 0.85 -18.59
N LYS A 6 -21.90 -0.29 -18.39
CA LYS A 6 -20.83 -0.46 -17.38
C LYS A 6 -19.60 0.33 -17.85
N GLN A 7 -19.52 1.61 -17.46
CA GLN A 7 -18.37 2.46 -17.80
C GLN A 7 -17.10 1.88 -17.15
N ARG A 8 -16.09 1.59 -17.98
CA ARG A 8 -14.80 1.04 -17.54
C ARG A 8 -14.17 1.98 -16.51
N GLY A 9 -13.79 1.46 -15.35
CA GLY A 9 -13.22 2.27 -14.24
C GLY A 9 -14.23 2.86 -13.25
N TYR A 10 -15.51 2.52 -13.33
CA TYR A 10 -16.55 2.95 -12.39
C TYR A 10 -17.22 1.75 -11.69
N ILE A 11 -17.73 1.94 -10.47
CA ILE A 11 -18.53 0.97 -9.71
C ILE A 11 -19.86 1.57 -9.28
N ARG A 12 -20.88 0.73 -9.09
CA ARG A 12 -22.16 1.14 -8.52
C ARG A 12 -22.05 1.14 -7.00
N ARG A 13 -22.13 2.31 -6.38
CA ARG A 13 -22.16 2.47 -4.92
C ARG A 13 -23.57 2.22 -4.42
N ALA A 14 -23.73 1.31 -3.45
CA ALA A 14 -25.00 1.13 -2.74
C ALA A 14 -25.37 2.39 -1.95
N ALA A 15 -26.66 2.65 -1.74
CA ALA A 15 -27.11 3.72 -0.87
C ALA A 15 -26.71 3.43 0.58
N TYR A 16 -26.32 4.45 1.35
CA TYR A 16 -25.95 4.31 2.76
C TYR A 16 -26.20 5.61 3.52
N THR A 17 -26.22 5.54 4.85
CA THR A 17 -26.36 6.71 5.72
C THR A 17 -25.00 7.02 6.35
N ARG A 18 -24.61 8.30 6.36
CA ARG A 18 -23.38 8.76 7.03
C ARG A 18 -23.69 9.90 8.00
N LYS A 19 -22.85 10.06 9.02
CA LYS A 19 -22.85 11.27 9.87
C LYS A 19 -21.94 12.34 9.26
N THR A 20 -22.38 13.59 9.26
CA THR A 20 -21.57 14.76 8.92
C THR A 20 -20.66 15.14 10.09
N LYS A 21 -19.71 16.06 9.87
CA LYS A 21 -18.86 16.60 10.94
C LYS A 21 -19.67 17.28 12.04
N SER A 22 -20.83 17.86 11.70
CA SER A 22 -21.80 18.46 12.63
C SER A 22 -22.69 17.45 13.35
N GLY A 23 -22.53 16.14 13.12
CA GLY A 23 -23.32 15.08 13.77
C GLY A 23 -24.63 14.70 13.05
N THR A 24 -25.08 15.50 12.08
CA THR A 24 -26.31 15.25 11.30
C THR A 24 -26.19 13.96 10.47
N ARG A 25 -27.24 13.14 10.46
CA ARG A 25 -27.32 11.94 9.59
C ARG A 25 -27.82 12.34 8.21
N VAL A 26 -27.06 12.02 7.18
CA VAL A 26 -27.41 12.29 5.77
C VAL A 26 -27.46 10.97 5.01
N ARG A 27 -28.58 10.74 4.31
CA ARG A 27 -28.72 9.62 3.39
C ARG A 27 -28.01 9.94 2.08
N VAL A 28 -27.15 9.03 1.67
CA VAL A 28 -26.37 9.13 0.44
C VAL A 28 -26.97 8.13 -0.56
N SER A 29 -27.54 8.66 -1.66
CA SER A 29 -28.19 7.85 -2.70
C SER A 29 -27.21 6.95 -3.44
N SER A 30 -27.73 5.86 -4.02
CA SER A 30 -26.93 4.98 -4.88
C SER A 30 -26.53 5.70 -6.16
N GLY A 31 -25.30 5.48 -6.65
CA GLY A 31 -24.83 6.14 -7.87
C GLY A 31 -23.61 5.46 -8.46
N LEU A 32 -23.30 5.79 -9.72
CA LEU A 32 -22.06 5.38 -10.36
C LEU A 32 -20.93 6.27 -9.81
N ILE A 33 -19.90 5.66 -9.25
CA ILE A 33 -18.72 6.38 -8.75
C ILE A 33 -17.46 5.84 -9.42
N LYS A 34 -16.42 6.67 -9.52
CA LYS A 34 -15.09 6.19 -9.95
C LYS A 34 -14.68 5.03 -9.04
N ASN A 35 -14.24 3.92 -9.64
CA ASN A 35 -13.71 2.78 -8.93
C ASN A 35 -12.33 3.15 -8.37
N VAL A 36 -12.34 3.69 -7.16
CA VAL A 36 -11.13 4.08 -6.43
C VAL A 36 -10.46 2.91 -5.71
N GLY A 37 -10.82 1.67 -6.04
CA GLY A 37 -10.38 0.47 -5.35
C GLY A 37 -11.01 0.33 -3.96
N ARG A 38 -10.53 -0.64 -3.16
CA ARG A 38 -11.01 -0.83 -1.78
C ARG A 38 -10.57 0.37 -0.90
N PRO A 39 -11.43 0.88 0.00
CA PRO A 39 -11.07 1.95 0.93
C PRO A 39 -9.72 1.70 1.62
N GLY A 40 -8.79 2.66 1.55
CA GLY A 40 -7.49 2.62 2.22
C GLY A 40 -6.36 1.83 1.52
N LYS A 41 -6.30 1.77 0.18
CA LYS A 41 -5.24 0.99 -0.53
C LYS A 41 -4.66 1.70 -1.77
N GLY A 42 -3.33 1.92 -1.70
CA GLY A 42 -2.29 1.91 -2.74
C GLY A 42 -2.55 2.35 -4.20
N TYR A 43 -1.57 3.11 -4.72
CA TYR A 43 -1.36 3.70 -6.04
C TYR A 43 -2.52 4.50 -6.58
N ARG A 44 -2.30 5.81 -6.65
CA ARG A 44 -3.13 6.71 -7.39
C ARG A 44 -2.21 7.42 -8.38
N GLY A 45 -2.54 7.25 -9.66
CA GLY A 45 -1.66 7.55 -10.78
C GLY A 45 -1.82 8.95 -11.36
N PRO A 46 -1.23 9.21 -12.55
CA PRO A 46 -1.04 10.54 -13.13
C PRO A 46 -2.30 11.43 -13.18
N ASN A 47 -3.49 10.81 -13.15
CA ASN A 47 -4.79 11.49 -13.25
C ASN A 47 -5.43 11.77 -11.87
N GLY A 48 -4.63 12.19 -10.90
CA GLY A 48 -5.09 12.99 -9.75
C GLY A 48 -5.71 12.21 -8.61
N SER A 49 -4.97 11.31 -7.96
CA SER A 49 -5.44 10.79 -6.67
C SER A 49 -4.29 10.68 -5.62
N PRO A 50 -4.51 10.96 -4.30
CA PRO A 50 -3.54 10.73 -3.20
C PRO A 50 -3.20 9.26 -2.86
N GLY A 51 -2.15 8.71 -3.48
CA GLY A 51 -1.60 7.38 -3.21
C GLY A 51 -0.07 7.37 -3.23
N ILE A 52 0.57 6.25 -2.86
CA ILE A 52 2.05 6.17 -2.69
C ILE A 52 2.82 6.32 -4.03
N GLY A 53 2.14 6.20 -5.17
CA GLY A 53 2.77 6.23 -6.49
C GLY A 53 3.58 4.95 -6.78
N PRO A 54 4.34 4.93 -7.89
CA PRO A 54 5.07 3.75 -8.32
C PRO A 54 6.18 3.41 -7.36
N LEU A 55 6.34 2.11 -7.14
CA LEU A 55 7.52 1.62 -6.47
C LEU A 55 8.70 1.81 -7.41
N ARG A 56 9.78 2.38 -6.88
CA ARG A 56 11.06 2.43 -7.58
C ARG A 56 11.64 1.01 -7.61
N GLU A 57 11.91 0.51 -8.79
CA GLU A 57 12.41 -0.84 -8.99
C GLU A 57 13.89 -0.94 -8.60
N GLY A 58 14.36 -2.14 -8.23
CA GLY A 58 15.79 -2.39 -7.99
C GLY A 58 16.36 -1.92 -6.64
N GLU A 59 15.75 -0.93 -5.98
CA GLU A 59 16.43 -0.22 -4.88
C GLU A 59 16.79 -1.08 -3.67
N LEU A 60 15.96 -2.06 -3.30
CA LEU A 60 16.26 -2.98 -2.19
C LEU A 60 16.86 -4.30 -2.71
N SER A 61 16.48 -4.72 -3.91
CA SER A 61 16.96 -5.99 -4.50
C SER A 61 18.44 -5.94 -4.85
N GLN A 62 18.99 -4.79 -5.23
CA GLN A 62 20.44 -4.62 -5.45
C GLN A 62 21.30 -4.96 -4.22
N PHE A 63 20.74 -4.85 -3.00
CA PHE A 63 21.41 -5.24 -1.77
C PHE A 63 21.15 -6.71 -1.38
N GLY A 64 20.44 -7.44 -2.23
CA GLY A 64 20.01 -8.82 -1.99
C GLY A 64 18.75 -8.93 -1.14
N TYR A 65 17.96 -7.87 -0.96
CA TYR A 65 16.68 -7.95 -0.25
C TYR A 65 15.58 -8.44 -1.21
N THR A 66 15.59 -9.74 -1.52
CA THR A 66 14.68 -10.42 -2.44
C THR A 66 14.05 -11.65 -1.78
N ASN A 67 12.93 -12.13 -2.33
CA ASN A 67 12.27 -13.38 -1.90
C ASN A 67 12.09 -13.50 -0.38
N VAL A 68 11.57 -12.43 0.25
CA VAL A 68 11.59 -12.25 1.72
C VAL A 68 10.91 -13.36 2.53
N VAL A 69 9.94 -14.07 1.92
CA VAL A 69 9.23 -15.18 2.55
C VAL A 69 10.12 -16.42 2.66
N LYS A 70 11.02 -16.64 1.69
CA LYS A 70 11.92 -17.80 1.65
C LYS A 70 13.28 -17.51 2.29
N LYS A 71 13.75 -16.26 2.24
CA LYS A 71 15.04 -15.88 2.82
C LYS A 71 15.06 -15.95 4.35
N SER A 72 16.18 -16.42 4.90
CA SER A 72 16.44 -16.39 6.34
C SER A 72 16.51 -14.96 6.89
N VAL A 73 16.17 -14.80 8.18
CA VAL A 73 16.18 -13.51 8.89
C VAL A 73 17.58 -12.85 8.82
N LYS A 74 18.65 -13.64 9.00
CA LYS A 74 20.04 -13.16 8.95
C LYS A 74 20.38 -12.57 7.59
N SER A 75 20.02 -13.26 6.49
CA SER A 75 20.26 -12.77 5.13
C SER A 75 19.50 -11.47 4.85
N ARG A 76 18.23 -11.39 5.26
CA ARG A 76 17.42 -10.17 5.10
C ARG A 76 18.02 -8.98 5.84
N ARG A 77 18.38 -9.17 7.12
CA ARG A 77 18.96 -8.10 7.95
C ARG A 77 20.32 -7.65 7.43
N SER A 78 21.14 -8.56 6.92
CA SER A 78 22.42 -8.21 6.27
C SER A 78 22.21 -7.31 5.05
N ALA A 79 21.27 -7.67 4.16
CA ALA A 79 20.88 -6.84 3.03
C ALA A 79 20.36 -5.45 3.46
N LEU A 80 19.53 -5.40 4.51
CA LEU A 80 19.00 -4.15 5.04
C LEU A 80 20.09 -3.25 5.65
N LYS A 81 21.10 -3.82 6.33
CA LYS A 81 22.24 -3.03 6.82
C LYS A 81 22.97 -2.33 5.67
N LYS A 82 23.20 -3.03 4.55
CA LYS A 82 23.81 -2.45 3.34
C LYS A 82 22.94 -1.33 2.77
N ALA A 83 21.63 -1.55 2.66
CA ALA A 83 20.70 -0.55 2.17
C ALA A 83 20.63 0.68 3.07
N VAL A 84 20.64 0.50 4.40
CA VAL A 84 20.65 1.58 5.39
C VAL A 84 21.93 2.39 5.31
N LYS A 85 23.09 1.74 5.13
CA LYS A 85 24.37 2.44 4.91
C LYS A 85 24.33 3.35 3.68
N ARG A 86 23.61 2.96 2.62
CA ARG A 86 23.50 3.74 1.38
C ARG A 86 22.44 4.84 1.42
N TYR A 87 21.27 4.56 2.00
CA TYR A 87 20.08 5.42 1.89
C TYR A 87 19.62 6.04 3.20
N GLY A 88 20.14 5.60 4.34
CA GLY A 88 19.67 5.97 5.67
C GLY A 88 18.47 5.14 6.15
N SER A 89 18.32 5.03 7.46
CA SER A 89 17.31 4.18 8.13
C SER A 89 15.88 4.60 7.81
N LEU A 90 15.59 5.91 7.81
CA LEU A 90 14.27 6.45 7.49
C LEU A 90 13.84 6.14 6.05
N SER A 91 14.75 6.28 5.08
CA SER A 91 14.46 6.02 3.67
C SER A 91 14.13 4.56 3.44
N VAL A 92 14.95 3.64 3.96
CA VAL A 92 14.71 2.20 3.86
C VAL A 92 13.39 1.80 4.51
N ARG A 93 13.06 2.36 5.68
CA ARG A 93 11.77 2.12 6.34
C ARG A 93 10.58 2.55 5.48
N ARG A 94 10.65 3.73 4.86
CA ARG A 94 9.59 4.23 3.96
C ARG A 94 9.40 3.33 2.75
N LYS A 95 10.50 2.85 2.15
CA LYS A 95 10.47 1.88 1.04
C LYS A 95 9.81 0.57 1.46
N LEU A 96 10.22 -0.02 2.58
CA LEU A 96 9.59 -1.23 3.11
C LEU A 96 8.10 -1.02 3.44
N GLN A 97 7.73 0.12 4.01
CA GLN A 97 6.34 0.45 4.33
C GLN A 97 5.47 0.55 3.07
N ALA A 98 6.01 1.13 1.99
CA ALA A 98 5.33 1.20 0.70
C ALA A 98 5.04 -0.21 0.15
N VAL A 99 6.07 -1.07 0.10
CA VAL A 99 5.92 -2.46 -0.36
C VAL A 99 4.96 -3.24 0.54
N ALA A 100 5.05 -3.08 1.86
CA ALA A 100 4.15 -3.71 2.83
C ALA A 100 2.68 -3.30 2.59
N THR A 101 2.43 -2.03 2.26
CA THR A 101 1.09 -1.50 2.00
C THR A 101 0.50 -2.05 0.72
N TYR A 102 1.32 -2.16 -0.34
CA TYR A 102 0.88 -2.74 -1.61
C TYR A 102 0.62 -4.23 -1.53
N THR A 103 1.47 -4.95 -0.80
CA THR A 103 1.39 -6.42 -0.69
C THR A 103 0.41 -6.91 0.38
N LYS A 104 -0.18 -6.03 1.19
CA LYS A 104 -0.98 -6.43 2.36
C LYS A 104 -2.19 -7.34 2.06
N HIS A 105 -2.69 -7.36 0.82
CA HIS A 105 -3.77 -8.26 0.40
C HIS A 105 -3.36 -9.28 -0.65
N THR A 106 -2.42 -8.94 -1.52
CA THR A 106 -1.94 -9.85 -2.57
C THR A 106 -0.95 -10.87 -2.03
N SER A 107 -0.11 -10.48 -1.05
CA SER A 107 0.81 -11.36 -0.34
C SER A 107 0.89 -10.99 1.14
N PRO A 108 -0.12 -11.39 1.95
CA PRO A 108 -0.15 -11.07 3.38
C PRO A 108 1.07 -11.60 4.14
N ARG A 109 1.61 -12.77 3.73
CA ARG A 109 2.82 -13.36 4.31
C ARG A 109 4.03 -12.43 4.11
N ALA A 110 4.26 -11.94 2.89
CA ALA A 110 5.35 -10.99 2.63
C ALA A 110 5.14 -9.66 3.36
N SER A 111 3.90 -9.14 3.37
CA SER A 111 3.55 -7.91 4.10
C SER A 111 3.89 -7.97 5.59
N LYS A 112 3.63 -9.12 6.24
CA LYS A 112 4.03 -9.36 7.63
C LYS A 112 5.56 -9.29 7.79
N VAL A 113 6.31 -9.95 6.90
CA VAL A 113 7.79 -9.92 6.94
C VAL A 113 8.31 -8.49 6.81
N PHE A 114 7.82 -7.70 5.84
CA PHE A 114 8.23 -6.31 5.68
C PHE A 114 7.97 -5.48 6.96
N LYS A 115 6.81 -5.67 7.61
CA LYS A 115 6.50 -5.00 8.88
C LYS A 115 7.46 -5.40 10.01
N THR A 116 7.81 -6.69 10.11
CA THR A 116 8.77 -7.16 11.12
C THR A 116 10.16 -6.56 10.89
N ASP A 117 10.59 -6.46 9.62
CA ASP A 117 11.88 -5.88 9.27
C ASP A 117 11.89 -4.35 9.52
N ILE A 118 10.79 -3.64 9.28
CA ILE A 118 10.65 -2.21 9.64
C ILE A 118 10.79 -2.00 11.15
N ALA A 119 10.13 -2.83 11.95
CA ALA A 119 10.19 -2.75 13.41
C ALA A 119 11.61 -3.04 13.92
N TRP A 120 12.31 -4.00 13.29
CA TRP A 120 13.70 -4.28 13.59
C TRP A 120 14.62 -3.10 13.25
N ILE A 121 14.49 -2.49 12.06
CA ILE A 121 15.27 -1.29 11.71
C ILE A 121 15.03 -0.20 12.76
N LYS A 122 13.77 0.14 13.06
CA LYS A 122 13.43 1.19 14.04
C LYS A 122 14.10 0.99 15.41
N ARG A 123 14.32 -0.24 15.83
CA ARG A 123 14.92 -0.58 17.13
C ARG A 123 16.44 -0.68 17.11
N THR A 124 17.07 -0.87 15.95
CA THR A 124 18.47 -1.32 15.87
C THR A 124 19.36 -0.44 14.97
N LEU A 125 18.78 0.33 14.04
CA LEU A 125 19.50 1.10 13.02
C LEU A 125 18.89 2.49 12.83
#